data_AF-A0A350Y2W0-F1
#
_entry.id   AF-A0A350Y2W0-F1
#
_cell.length_a   1.000
_cell.length_b   1.000
_cell.length_c   1.000
_cell.angle_alpha   90.00
_cell.angle_beta   90.00
_cell.angle_gamma   90.00
#
_symmetry.space_group_name_H-M   'P 1'
#
loop_
_entity.id
_entity.type
_entity.pdbx_description
1 polymer ?
#
loop_
_entity_poly.entity_id
_entity_poly.type
_entity_poly.pdbx_seq_one_letter_code
_entity_poly.pdbx_strand_id
1 'polypeptide(L)'
;MKSFEQGFIEQQPINQRLLQTIRLIGEYKGKQELFKEQAPQVLETLRQAAVIQSTESSNRIEGITVPLERIKKLVTTKTTPRDRSEQEIAGYRDVLTTIHTSYSHIPFTPNIVLQLHRDLY
;
A
#
# COMPACT_ATOMS: atom_id res chain seq x y z
N MET A 1 -16.71 -10.14 -10.44
CA MET A 1 -16.38 -8.78 -10.93
C MET A 1 -15.95 -8.90 -12.39
N LYS A 2 -16.53 -8.12 -13.30
CA LYS A 2 -16.19 -8.16 -14.75
C LYS A 2 -14.74 -7.78 -15.03
N SER A 3 -14.09 -7.06 -14.11
CA SER A 3 -12.70 -6.64 -14.20
C SER A 3 -11.66 -7.76 -14.25
N PHE A 4 -12.04 -8.99 -13.89
CA PHE A 4 -11.16 -10.17 -13.97
C PHE A 4 -11.38 -11.00 -15.24
N GLU A 5 -12.31 -10.60 -16.11
CA GLU A 5 -12.55 -11.27 -17.39
C GLU A 5 -11.47 -10.86 -18.40
N GLN A 6 -10.96 -11.84 -19.14
CA GLN A 6 -9.97 -11.60 -20.19
C GLN A 6 -10.57 -10.67 -21.27
N GLY A 7 -9.82 -9.66 -21.71
CA GLY A 7 -10.29 -8.69 -22.70
C GLY A 7 -11.08 -7.51 -22.10
N PHE A 8 -11.47 -7.56 -20.82
CA PHE A 8 -12.25 -6.48 -20.20
C PHE A 8 -11.48 -5.16 -20.18
N ILE A 9 -10.20 -5.20 -19.77
CA ILE A 9 -9.35 -4.00 -19.64
C ILE A 9 -9.06 -3.42 -21.01
N GLU A 10 -8.80 -4.27 -22.00
CA GLU A 10 -8.47 -3.92 -23.39
C GLU A 10 -9.63 -3.21 -24.11
N GLN A 11 -10.86 -3.49 -23.69
CA GLN A 11 -12.07 -2.87 -24.23
C GLN A 11 -12.43 -1.55 -23.53
N GLN A 12 -11.73 -1.16 -22.46
CA GLN A 12 -12.05 0.08 -21.76
C GLN A 12 -11.62 1.30 -22.59
N PRO A 13 -12.54 2.25 -22.87
CA PRO A 13 -12.20 3.43 -23.64
C PRO A 13 -11.25 4.34 -22.85
N ILE A 14 -10.15 4.72 -23.50
CA ILE A 14 -9.25 5.75 -22.97
C ILE A 14 -9.86 7.12 -23.25
N ASN A 15 -10.73 7.57 -22.36
CA ASN A 15 -11.37 8.88 -22.47
C ASN A 15 -10.44 10.03 -22.07
N GLN A 16 -10.83 11.26 -22.43
CA GLN A 16 -10.03 12.46 -22.17
C GLN A 16 -9.70 12.67 -20.68
N ARG A 17 -10.62 12.32 -19.78
CA ARG A 17 -10.40 12.42 -18.33
C ARG A 17 -9.31 11.44 -17.88
N LEU A 18 -9.31 10.21 -18.39
CA LEU A 18 -8.27 9.23 -18.10
C LEU A 18 -6.89 9.72 -18.59
N LEU A 19 -6.82 10.25 -19.81
CA LEU A 19 -5.57 10.83 -20.35
C LEU A 19 -5.05 11.98 -19.49
N GLN A 20 -5.93 12.87 -19.05
CA GLN A 20 -5.56 13.97 -18.16
C GLN A 20 -5.03 13.46 -16.81
N THR A 21 -5.67 12.43 -16.23
CA THR A 21 -5.21 11.78 -15.00
C THR A 21 -3.83 11.15 -15.18
N ILE A 22 -3.61 10.40 -16.27
CA ILE A 22 -2.31 9.78 -16.56
C ILE A 22 -1.22 10.85 -16.67
N ARG A 23 -1.47 11.93 -17.41
CA ARG A 23 -0.53 13.05 -17.55
C ARG A 23 -0.19 13.67 -16.19
N LEU A 24 -1.20 13.92 -15.37
CA LEU A 24 -1.02 14.54 -14.05
C LEU A 24 -0.20 13.64 -13.11
N ILE A 25 -0.45 12.33 -13.12
CA ILE A 25 0.35 11.36 -12.36
C ILE A 25 1.81 11.39 -12.83
N GLY A 26 2.05 11.44 -14.14
CA GLY A 26 3.40 11.54 -14.70
C GLY A 26 4.14 12.81 -14.27
N GLU A 27 3.46 13.96 -14.27
CA GLU A 27 4.03 15.24 -13.82
C GLU A 27 4.43 15.19 -12.34
N TYR A 28 3.56 14.67 -11.47
CA TYR A 28 3.88 14.53 -10.05
C TYR A 28 4.98 13.50 -9.78
N LYS A 29 5.02 12.40 -10.54
CA LYS A 29 6.13 11.44 -10.47
C LYS A 29 7.47 12.11 -10.83
N GLY A 30 7.51 12.95 -11.86
CA GLY A 30 8.70 13.72 -12.21
C GLY A 30 9.13 14.68 -11.08
N LYS A 31 8.17 15.40 -10.48
CA LYS A 31 8.44 16.27 -9.31
C LYS A 31 8.95 15.48 -8.09
N GLN A 32 8.46 14.26 -7.89
CA GLN A 32 8.89 13.40 -6.78
C GLN A 32 10.38 13.07 -6.82
N GLU A 33 10.97 12.85 -8.01
CA GLU A 33 12.39 12.56 -8.13
C GLU A 33 13.26 13.72 -7.61
N LEU A 34 12.88 14.98 -7.87
CA LEU A 34 13.57 16.15 -7.32
C LEU A 34 13.52 16.19 -5.79
N PHE A 35 12.39 15.81 -5.18
CA PHE A 35 12.26 15.77 -3.72
C PHE A 35 13.12 14.71 -3.06
N LYS A 36 13.43 13.60 -3.75
CA LYS A 36 14.36 12.59 -3.22
C LYS A 36 15.75 13.18 -2.99
N GLU A 37 16.19 14.08 -3.86
CA GLU A 37 17.50 14.74 -3.75
C GLU A 37 17.47 15.94 -2.80
N GLN A 38 16.44 16.80 -2.93
CA GLN A 38 16.42 18.10 -2.24
C GLN A 38 15.86 18.04 -0.81
N ALA A 39 14.94 17.11 -0.52
CA ALA A 39 14.24 17.05 0.76
C ALA A 39 13.99 15.59 1.24
N PRO A 40 15.03 14.75 1.33
CA PRO A 40 14.88 13.32 1.64
C PRO A 40 14.20 13.08 3.00
N GLN A 41 14.47 13.92 4.01
CA GLN A 41 13.87 13.78 5.35
C GLN A 41 12.36 14.06 5.35
N VAL A 42 11.92 15.06 4.57
CA VAL A 42 10.50 15.38 4.40
C VAL A 42 9.81 14.22 3.68
N LEU A 43 10.44 13.71 2.62
CA LEU A 43 9.90 12.59 1.85
C LEU A 43 9.77 11.32 2.72
N GLU A 44 10.75 11.03 3.57
CA GLU A 44 10.68 9.90 4.49
C GLU A 44 9.56 10.07 5.53
N THR A 45 9.36 11.28 6.05
CA THR A 45 8.26 11.58 6.97
C THR A 45 6.90 11.37 6.29
N LEU A 46 6.74 11.85 5.06
CA LEU A 46 5.52 11.64 4.27
C LEU A 46 5.27 10.16 3.97
N ARG A 47 6.34 9.41 3.65
CA ARG A 47 6.26 7.96 3.43
C ARG A 47 5.79 7.22 4.67
N GLN A 48 6.32 7.55 5.85
CA GLN A 48 5.88 6.93 7.12
C GLN A 48 4.41 7.24 7.42
N ALA A 49 3.98 8.49 7.22
CA ALA A 49 2.58 8.87 7.38
C ALA A 49 1.66 8.12 6.40
N ALA A 50 2.08 8.00 5.14
CA ALA A 50 1.34 7.27 4.10
C ALA A 50 1.18 5.79 4.43
N VAL A 51 2.22 5.12 4.97
CA VAL A 51 2.12 3.72 5.40
C VAL A 51 1.10 3.57 6.53
N ILE A 52 1.14 4.43 7.55
CA ILE A 52 0.18 4.39 8.67
C ILE A 52 -1.25 4.58 8.17
N GLN A 53 -1.47 5.58 7.31
CA GLN A 53 -2.79 5.88 6.74
C GLN A 53 -3.29 4.78 5.81
N SER A 54 -2.39 4.17 5.02
CA SER A 54 -2.73 3.05 4.14
C SER A 54 -3.19 1.85 4.96
N THR A 55 -2.43 1.47 6.00
CA THR A 55 -2.80 0.36 6.90
C THR A 55 -4.14 0.65 7.58
N GLU A 56 -4.30 1.81 8.20
CA GLU A 56 -5.55 2.18 8.88
C GLU A 56 -6.76 2.18 7.94
N SER A 57 -6.61 2.77 6.74
CA SER A 57 -7.71 2.85 5.77
C SER A 57 -8.06 1.48 5.19
N SER A 58 -7.06 0.64 4.88
CA SER A 58 -7.28 -0.71 4.35
C SER A 58 -7.95 -1.63 5.38
N ASN A 59 -7.53 -1.58 6.64
CA ASN A 59 -8.20 -2.36 7.69
C ASN A 59 -9.62 -1.83 7.96
N ARG A 60 -9.83 -0.50 7.90
CA ARG A 60 -11.16 0.11 8.09
C ARG A 60 -12.18 -0.27 7.00
N ILE A 61 -11.77 -0.40 5.73
CA ILE A 61 -12.70 -0.86 4.68
C ILE A 61 -13.14 -2.32 4.87
N GLU A 62 -12.34 -3.13 5.57
CA GLU A 62 -12.65 -4.50 5.97
C GLU A 62 -13.43 -4.57 7.31
N GLY A 63 -13.82 -3.42 7.87
CA GLY A 63 -14.57 -3.32 9.12
C GLY A 63 -13.72 -3.36 10.40
N ILE A 64 -12.39 -3.39 10.28
CA ILE A 64 -11.47 -3.43 11.42
C ILE A 64 -11.14 -1.99 11.83
N THR A 65 -11.56 -1.60 13.03
CA THR A 65 -11.29 -0.26 13.58
C THR A 65 -10.47 -0.36 14.86
N VAL A 66 -9.29 0.25 14.86
CA VAL A 66 -8.38 0.33 16.01
C VAL A 66 -7.98 1.80 16.22
N PRO A 67 -7.82 2.30 17.46
CA PRO A 67 -7.42 3.68 17.70
C PRO A 67 -6.12 4.06 16.98
N LEU A 68 -6.07 5.24 16.36
CA LEU A 68 -4.92 5.68 15.55
C LEU A 68 -3.59 5.60 16.31
N GLU A 69 -3.56 6.00 17.59
CA GLU A 69 -2.34 5.91 18.42
C GLU A 69 -1.85 4.47 18.60
N ARG A 70 -2.77 3.51 18.60
CA ARG A 70 -2.43 2.10 18.66
C ARG A 70 -1.93 1.59 17.31
N ILE A 71 -2.55 2.00 16.21
CA ILE A 71 -2.07 1.69 14.85
C ILE A 71 -0.67 2.23 14.63
N LYS A 72 -0.40 3.49 15.02
CA LYS A 72 0.95 4.07 14.97
C LYS A 72 1.97 3.17 15.68
N LYS A 73 1.68 2.74 16.91
CA LYS A 73 2.57 1.83 17.66
C LYS A 73 2.77 0.49 16.97
N LEU A 74 1.71 -0.11 16.43
CA LEU A 74 1.80 -1.35 15.68
C LEU A 74 2.67 -1.16 14.44
N VAL A 75 2.46 -0.09 13.66
CA VAL A 75 3.18 0.15 12.41
C VAL A 75 4.64 0.55 12.64
N THR A 76 4.95 1.41 13.60
CA THR A 76 6.30 1.98 13.78
C THR A 76 7.17 1.24 14.79
N THR A 77 6.59 0.85 15.94
CA THR A 77 7.36 0.26 17.06
C THR A 77 7.28 -1.27 17.13
N LYS A 78 6.54 -1.91 16.21
CA LYS A 78 6.33 -3.36 16.17
C LYS A 78 5.90 -3.95 17.52
N THR A 79 4.98 -3.27 18.22
CA THR A 79 4.45 -3.78 19.48
C THR A 79 3.65 -5.07 19.26
N THR A 80 3.65 -5.97 20.24
CA THR A 80 2.81 -7.18 20.26
C THR A 80 1.33 -6.82 20.11
N PRO A 81 0.60 -7.42 19.14
CA PRO A 81 -0.85 -7.31 19.02
C PRO A 81 -1.57 -7.85 20.27
N ARG A 82 -2.70 -7.24 20.62
CA ARG A 82 -3.52 -7.65 21.78
C ARG A 82 -4.69 -8.53 21.40
N ASP A 83 -5.19 -8.36 20.20
CA ASP A 83 -6.36 -9.06 19.68
C ASP A 83 -6.18 -9.34 18.18
N ARG A 84 -7.17 -10.01 17.60
CA ARG A 84 -7.18 -10.36 16.18
C ARG A 84 -7.12 -9.14 15.26
N SER A 85 -7.83 -8.06 15.60
CA SER A 85 -7.85 -6.82 14.81
C SER A 85 -6.45 -6.20 14.73
N GLU A 86 -5.73 -6.14 15.84
CA GLU A 86 -4.35 -5.67 15.88
C GLU A 86 -3.38 -6.63 15.18
N GLN A 87 -3.64 -7.94 15.21
CA GLN A 87 -2.85 -8.94 14.50
C GLN A 87 -2.97 -8.74 12.99
N GLU A 88 -4.17 -8.52 12.46
CA GLU A 88 -4.40 -8.25 11.05
C GLU A 88 -3.74 -6.94 10.59
N ILE A 89 -3.70 -5.91 11.45
CA ILE A 89 -2.95 -4.67 11.22
C ILE A 89 -1.43 -4.92 11.18
N ALA A 90 -0.92 -5.76 12.09
CA ALA A 90 0.49 -6.12 12.14
C ALA A 90 0.92 -6.97 10.92
N GLY A 91 0.09 -7.94 10.52
CA GLY A 91 0.29 -8.74 9.31
C GLY A 91 0.30 -7.88 8.05
N TYR A 92 -0.66 -6.96 7.90
CA TYR A 92 -0.67 -5.99 6.80
C TYR A 92 0.61 -5.16 6.73
N ARG A 93 1.07 -4.62 7.86
CA ARG A 93 2.35 -3.88 7.96
C ARG A 93 3.52 -4.74 7.47
N ASP A 94 3.60 -6.00 7.90
CA ASP A 94 4.75 -6.88 7.59
C ASP A 94 4.78 -7.29 6.12
N VAL A 95 3.62 -7.62 5.55
CA VAL A 95 3.47 -7.88 4.12
C VAL A 95 3.83 -6.65 3.30
N LEU A 96 3.30 -5.48 3.66
CA LEU A 96 3.59 -4.23 2.95
C LEU A 96 5.09 -3.87 3.04
N THR A 97 5.71 -4.09 4.19
CA THR A 97 7.16 -3.88 4.38
C THR A 97 8.00 -4.82 3.52
N THR A 98 7.61 -6.10 3.45
CA THR A 98 8.28 -7.12 2.62
C THR A 98 8.23 -6.72 1.15
N ILE A 99 7.06 -6.31 0.67
CA ILE A 99 6.89 -5.80 -0.70
C ILE A 99 7.79 -4.58 -0.93
N HIS A 100 7.72 -3.56 -0.08
CA HIS A 100 8.49 -2.33 -0.31
C HIS A 100 10.01 -2.52 -0.29
N THR A 101 10.51 -3.41 0.56
CA THR A 101 11.97 -3.63 0.72
C THR A 101 12.55 -4.58 -0.33
N SER A 102 11.73 -5.49 -0.86
CA SER A 102 12.21 -6.61 -1.68
C SER A 102 11.48 -6.76 -3.02
N TYR A 103 10.66 -5.80 -3.46
CA TYR A 103 9.81 -5.91 -4.65
C TYR A 103 10.55 -6.40 -5.91
N SER A 104 11.80 -5.99 -6.11
CA SER A 104 12.60 -6.38 -7.27
C SER A 104 12.93 -7.88 -7.31
N HIS A 105 12.83 -8.56 -6.17
CA HIS A 105 13.13 -9.99 -5.99
C HIS A 105 11.86 -10.84 -5.77
N ILE A 106 10.67 -10.23 -5.79
CA ILE A 106 9.40 -10.92 -5.57
C ILE A 106 8.74 -11.12 -6.94
N PRO A 107 8.85 -12.31 -7.55
CA PRO A 107 8.16 -12.59 -8.81
C PRO A 107 6.64 -12.63 -8.58
N PHE A 108 5.88 -12.05 -9.51
CA PHE A 108 4.42 -12.07 -9.43
C PHE A 108 3.89 -13.45 -9.84
N THR A 109 3.71 -14.33 -8.86
CA THR A 109 3.17 -15.69 -9.05
C THR A 109 2.02 -15.98 -8.07
N PRO A 110 1.09 -16.89 -8.41
CA PRO A 110 0.02 -17.28 -7.48
C PRO A 110 0.53 -17.76 -6.13
N ASN A 111 1.64 -18.50 -6.09
CA ASN A 111 2.24 -18.99 -4.85
C ASN A 111 2.71 -17.85 -3.93
N ILE A 112 3.31 -16.81 -4.50
CA ILE A 112 3.69 -15.61 -3.74
C ILE A 112 2.45 -14.90 -3.22
N VAL A 113 1.40 -14.76 -4.03
CA VAL A 113 0.13 -14.15 -3.57
C VAL A 113 -0.47 -14.93 -2.41
N LEU A 114 -0.48 -16.27 -2.48
CA LEU A 114 -0.95 -17.14 -1.38
C LEU A 114 -0.08 -17.01 -0.14
N GLN A 115 1.24 -16.92 -0.30
CA GLN A 115 2.16 -16.71 0.80
C GLN A 115 1.88 -15.37 1.50
N LEU A 116 1.81 -14.27 0.75
CA LEU A 116 1.52 -12.95 1.30
C LEU A 116 0.14 -12.93 1.98
N HIS A 117 -0.85 -13.62 1.41
CA HIS A 117 -2.17 -13.73 2.03
C HIS A 117 -2.13 -14.48 3.37
N ARG A 118 -1.37 -15.57 3.46
CA ARG A 118 -1.14 -16.26 4.75
C ARG A 118 -0.44 -15.34 5.74
N ASP A 119 0.55 -14.56 5.30
CA ASP A 119 1.32 -13.69 6.18
C ASP A 119 0.52 -12.44 6.65
N LEU A 120 -0.68 -12.19 6.08
CA LEU A 120 -1.62 -11.16 6.56
C LEU A 120 -2.39 -11.57 7.83
N TYR A 121 -2.63 -12.87 8.05
CA TYR A 121 -3.54 -13.40 9.08
C TYR A 121 -2.82 -14.38 10.02
#